data_AF-A0A243PKF6-F1
#
_entry.id   AF-A0A243PKF6-F1
#
_cell.length_a   1.000
_cell.length_b   1.000
_cell.length_c   1.000
_cell.angle_alpha   90.00
_cell.angle_beta   90.00
_cell.angle_gamma   90.00
#
_symmetry.space_group_name_H-M   'P 1'
#
loop_
_entity.id
_entity.type
_entity.pdbx_description
1 polymer ?
#
loop_
_entity_poly.entity_id
_entity_poly.type
_entity_poly.pdbx_seq_one_letter_code
_entity_poly.pdbx_strand_id
1 'polypeptide(L)'
;MVRPSSPEDGEKSYSPPAIEIGTEYQIASLVVPLEEIEQIYQPEYKPRLERLIDATLQAEGPMYEDILIERIARAHKKERAGRIIQDIVTQAISDRHPSVQEDGRNVVFHETMDTGQLVAYRPARSDWRSHRDIPLIELASLALPLVRRGKAEADVLAHFARTFSLARLREPTRKRFEAAIAMAKATREN
;
A
#
# COMPACT_ATOMS: atom_id res chain seq x y z
N MET A 1 -47.51 24.11 3.44
CA MET A 1 -47.00 23.35 2.28
C MET A 1 -45.57 22.95 2.63
N VAL A 2 -45.35 21.69 2.98
CA VAL A 2 -44.04 21.15 3.40
C VAL A 2 -43.70 20.00 2.47
N ARG A 3 -42.53 20.09 1.82
CA ARG A 3 -41.60 19.03 1.41
C ARG A 3 -40.63 19.54 0.33
N PRO A 4 -39.40 18.99 0.20
CA PRO A 4 -38.59 18.29 1.19
C PRO A 4 -37.13 18.78 1.25
N SER A 5 -36.53 18.60 2.43
CA SER A 5 -35.10 18.47 2.67
C SER A 5 -34.54 17.20 2.00
N SER A 6 -33.40 17.34 1.33
CA SER A 6 -32.56 16.26 0.80
C SER A 6 -31.09 16.75 0.76
N PRO A 7 -30.10 15.84 0.84
CA PRO A 7 -29.27 15.70 2.04
C PRO A 7 -27.78 15.96 1.78
N GLU A 8 -27.07 16.24 2.88
CA GLU A 8 -25.69 15.80 3.15
C GLU A 8 -24.74 15.69 1.95
N ASP A 9 -24.25 16.82 1.45
CA ASP A 9 -22.86 16.88 0.99
C ASP A 9 -22.01 17.13 2.22
N GLY A 10 -21.76 16.06 2.98
CA GLY A 10 -20.65 16.02 3.90
C GLY A 10 -19.39 16.18 3.08
N GLU A 11 -18.97 17.44 2.88
CA GLU A 11 -17.63 17.81 2.47
C GLU A 11 -16.67 16.97 3.30
N LYS A 12 -16.17 15.88 2.71
CA LYS A 12 -14.98 15.21 3.19
C LYS A 12 -13.87 16.22 2.98
N SER A 13 -13.74 17.14 3.93
CA SER A 13 -12.65 18.09 4.03
C SER A 13 -11.37 17.27 3.94
N TYR A 14 -10.71 17.34 2.80
CA TYR A 14 -9.41 16.74 2.61
C TYR A 14 -8.49 17.33 3.69
N SER A 15 -8.17 16.50 4.67
CA SER A 15 -7.20 16.85 5.69
C SER A 15 -5.86 16.32 5.19
N PRO A 16 -4.84 17.18 5.00
CA PRO A 16 -3.51 16.69 4.69
C PRO A 16 -3.08 15.69 5.76
N PRO A 17 -2.30 14.64 5.43
CA PRO A 17 -1.83 13.71 6.46
C PRO A 17 -1.16 14.55 7.56
N ALA A 18 -1.68 14.45 8.78
CA ALA A 18 -1.22 15.25 9.92
C ALA A 18 0.28 15.05 10.20
N ILE A 19 0.86 13.97 9.64
CA ILE A 19 2.27 13.63 9.69
C ILE A 19 2.68 13.06 8.32
N GLU A 20 3.54 13.79 7.59
CA GLU A 20 4.04 13.39 6.24
C GLU A 20 4.94 12.13 6.32
N ILE A 21 5.53 11.90 7.49
CA ILE A 21 6.25 10.70 7.88
C ILE A 21 5.46 10.03 9.01
N GLY A 22 4.80 8.91 8.73
CA GLY A 22 4.07 8.14 9.71
C GLY A 22 4.97 7.35 10.66
N THR A 23 4.35 6.51 11.49
CA THR A 23 5.09 5.51 12.27
C THR A 23 5.84 4.54 11.36
N GLU A 24 6.88 3.90 11.90
CA GLU A 24 7.66 2.89 11.16
C GLU A 24 6.75 1.79 10.60
N TYR A 25 7.08 1.29 9.41
CA TYR A 25 6.36 0.19 8.78
C TYR A 25 6.45 -1.06 9.64
N GLN A 26 5.29 -1.61 10.00
CA GLN A 26 5.19 -2.82 10.82
C GLN A 26 4.83 -4.00 9.93
N ILE A 27 5.62 -5.07 10.00
CA ILE A 27 5.25 -6.34 9.37
C ILE A 27 4.21 -7.00 10.28
N ALA A 28 3.08 -7.41 9.70
CA ALA A 28 2.03 -8.10 10.40
C ALA A 28 2.57 -9.40 11.01
N SER A 29 2.32 -9.60 12.30
CA SER A 29 2.62 -10.87 12.96
C SER A 29 1.53 -11.87 12.58
N LEU A 30 1.80 -12.68 11.54
CA LEU A 30 0.90 -13.72 11.10
C LEU A 30 1.30 -15.05 11.75
N VAL A 31 0.47 -15.51 12.69
CA VAL A 31 0.66 -16.81 13.35
C VAL A 31 -0.38 -17.79 12.80
N VAL A 32 0.09 -18.74 11.99
CA VAL A 32 -0.71 -19.88 11.52
C VAL A 32 -0.27 -21.12 12.32
N PRO A 33 -1.19 -21.81 13.02
CA PRO A 33 -0.88 -23.05 13.74
C PRO A 33 -0.32 -24.13 12.80
N LEU A 34 0.51 -25.04 13.33
CA LEU A 34 1.18 -26.06 12.53
C LEU A 34 0.19 -26.97 11.79
N GLU A 35 -0.92 -27.27 12.45
CA GLU A 35 -2.05 -28.05 11.95
C GLU A 35 -2.86 -27.35 10.84
N GLU A 36 -2.69 -26.04 10.68
CA GLU A 36 -3.37 -25.23 9.65
C GLU A 36 -2.50 -24.99 8.41
N ILE A 37 -1.19 -25.23 8.48
CA ILE A 37 -0.23 -24.92 7.40
C ILE A 37 -0.63 -25.53 6.04
N GLU A 38 -1.06 -26.78 6.03
CA GLU A 38 -1.46 -27.48 4.79
C GLU A 38 -2.93 -27.22 4.42
N GLN A 39 -3.70 -26.60 5.31
CA GLN A 39 -5.11 -26.31 5.05
C GLN A 39 -5.30 -25.19 4.03
N ILE A 40 -4.26 -24.41 3.72
CA ILE A 40 -4.28 -23.38 2.66
C ILE A 40 -4.80 -23.91 1.31
N TYR A 41 -4.61 -25.21 1.01
CA TYR A 41 -5.09 -25.83 -0.23
C TYR A 41 -6.56 -26.28 -0.19
N GLN A 42 -7.19 -26.28 0.99
CA GLN A 42 -8.55 -26.75 1.17
C GLN A 42 -9.54 -25.61 0.90
N PRO A 43 -10.58 -25.82 0.07
CA PRO A 43 -11.59 -24.79 -0.19
C PRO A 43 -12.26 -24.23 1.07
N GLU A 44 -12.47 -25.08 2.08
CA GLU A 44 -13.09 -24.72 3.36
C GLU A 44 -12.24 -23.76 4.18
N TYR A 45 -10.95 -23.62 3.85
CA TYR A 45 -10.01 -22.72 4.52
C TYR A 45 -10.12 -21.27 4.02
N LYS A 46 -10.86 -21.00 2.94
CA LYS A 46 -11.04 -19.65 2.37
C LYS A 46 -11.46 -18.59 3.41
N PRO A 47 -12.44 -18.82 4.31
CA PRO A 47 -12.80 -17.83 5.33
C PRO A 47 -11.68 -17.54 6.33
N ARG A 48 -10.78 -18.49 6.57
CA ARG A 48 -9.60 -18.30 7.41
C ARG A 48 -8.56 -17.45 6.69
N LEU A 49 -8.33 -17.70 5.39
CA LEU A 49 -7.46 -16.87 4.55
C LEU A 49 -7.96 -15.43 4.47
N GLU A 50 -9.26 -15.22 4.25
CA GLU A 50 -9.87 -13.88 4.24
C GLU A 50 -9.57 -13.10 5.52
N ARG A 51 -9.65 -13.75 6.70
CA ARG A 51 -9.30 -13.11 7.98
C ARG A 51 -7.82 -12.80 8.12
N LEU A 52 -6.94 -13.66 7.60
CA LEU A 52 -5.49 -13.40 7.61
C LEU A 52 -5.15 -12.23 6.68
N ILE A 53 -5.77 -12.18 5.49
CA ILE A 53 -5.61 -11.09 4.52
C ILE A 53 -6.09 -9.77 5.13
N ASP A 54 -7.28 -9.76 5.71
CA ASP A 54 -7.87 -8.60 6.38
C ASP A 54 -6.95 -8.04 7.47
N ALA A 55 -6.51 -8.90 8.40
CA ALA A 55 -5.57 -8.52 9.45
C ALA A 55 -4.22 -8.02 8.89
N THR A 56 -3.73 -8.61 7.80
CA THR A 56 -2.50 -8.16 7.14
C THR A 56 -2.70 -6.76 6.56
N LEU A 57 -3.78 -6.53 5.82
CA LEU A 57 -4.07 -5.24 5.20
C LEU A 57 -4.36 -4.15 6.24
N GLN A 58 -5.01 -4.48 7.36
CA GLN A 58 -5.23 -3.55 8.46
C GLN A 58 -3.91 -3.06 9.09
N ALA A 59 -2.86 -3.89 9.08
CA ALA A 59 -1.56 -3.56 9.65
C ALA A 59 -0.57 -2.96 8.63
N GLU A 60 -0.48 -3.56 7.44
CA GLU A 60 0.53 -3.27 6.41
C GLU A 60 -0.03 -2.43 5.24
N GLY A 61 -1.35 -2.33 5.09
CA GLY A 61 -2.01 -1.64 3.98
C GLY A 61 -1.66 -0.14 3.88
N PRO A 62 -1.63 0.43 2.66
CA PRO A 62 -1.76 -0.25 1.39
C PRO A 62 -0.45 -0.96 1.03
N MET A 63 -0.54 -2.09 0.33
CA MET A 63 0.62 -2.89 -0.06
C MET A 63 0.36 -3.59 -1.39
N TYR A 64 1.42 -4.06 -2.05
CA TYR A 64 1.24 -4.83 -3.26
C TYR A 64 0.70 -6.23 -3.00
N GLU A 65 -0.14 -6.70 -3.91
CA GLU A 65 -0.76 -8.02 -3.86
C GLU A 65 0.28 -9.15 -3.83
N ASP A 66 1.35 -9.05 -4.62
CA ASP A 66 2.43 -10.04 -4.63
C ASP A 66 3.15 -10.13 -3.27
N ILE A 67 3.39 -8.99 -2.62
CA ILE A 67 3.95 -8.96 -1.26
C ILE A 67 2.96 -9.54 -0.25
N LEU A 68 1.67 -9.24 -0.36
CA LEU A 68 0.63 -9.82 0.50
C LEU A 68 0.60 -11.35 0.35
N ILE A 69 0.63 -11.86 -0.88
CA ILE A 69 0.70 -13.30 -1.16
C ILE A 69 1.94 -13.93 -0.52
N GLU A 70 3.11 -13.29 -0.63
CA GLU A 70 4.33 -13.77 0.03
C GLU A 70 4.20 -13.79 1.56
N ARG A 71 3.56 -12.78 2.17
CA ARG A 71 3.30 -12.75 3.62
C ARG A 71 2.46 -13.94 4.05
N ILE A 72 1.35 -14.19 3.36
CA ILE A 72 0.45 -15.32 3.65
C ILE A 72 1.16 -16.66 3.43
N ALA A 73 1.91 -16.82 2.34
CA ALA A 73 2.65 -18.04 2.04
C ALA A 73 3.70 -18.36 3.14
N ARG A 74 4.47 -17.36 3.56
CA ARG A 74 5.48 -17.52 4.62
C ARG A 74 4.85 -17.85 5.97
N ALA A 75 3.69 -17.27 6.29
CA ALA A 75 2.93 -17.62 7.49
C ALA A 75 2.55 -19.11 7.51
N HIS A 76 2.26 -19.70 6.34
CA HIS A 76 2.02 -21.12 6.15
C HIS A 76 3.30 -21.94 5.91
N LYS A 77 4.48 -21.43 6.32
CA LYS A 77 5.79 -22.09 6.14
C LYS A 77 6.08 -22.55 4.71
N LYS A 78 5.50 -21.89 3.70
CA LYS A 78 5.80 -22.18 2.30
C LYS A 78 7.01 -21.36 1.90
N GLU A 79 8.05 -22.04 1.42
CA GLU A 79 9.29 -21.38 0.98
C GLU A 79 9.04 -20.41 -0.19
N ARG A 80 8.04 -20.70 -1.03
CA ARG A 80 7.65 -19.88 -2.19
C ARG A 80 6.14 -19.86 -2.35
N ALA A 81 5.62 -18.73 -2.82
CA ALA A 81 4.27 -18.64 -3.34
C ALA A 81 4.25 -19.12 -4.80
N GLY A 82 4.14 -20.43 -5.01
CA GLY A 82 3.92 -21.00 -6.34
C GLY A 82 2.57 -20.58 -6.93
N ARG A 83 2.34 -20.85 -8.23
CA ARG A 83 1.13 -20.39 -8.94
C ARG A 83 -0.18 -20.75 -8.22
N ILE A 84 -0.26 -21.96 -7.67
CA ILE A 84 -1.44 -22.42 -6.91
C ILE A 84 -1.70 -21.54 -5.68
N ILE A 85 -0.66 -21.23 -4.89
CA ILE A 85 -0.80 -20.38 -3.71
C ILE A 85 -1.17 -18.95 -4.12
N GLN A 86 -0.56 -18.44 -5.19
CA GLN A 86 -0.93 -17.13 -5.74
C GLN A 86 -2.42 -17.10 -6.09
N ASP A 87 -2.90 -18.07 -6.87
CA ASP A 87 -4.31 -18.14 -7.28
C ASP A 87 -5.26 -18.27 -6.08
N ILE A 88 -4.92 -19.10 -5.10
CA ILE A 88 -5.72 -19.28 -3.87
C ILE A 88 -5.81 -17.98 -3.07
N VAL A 89 -4.67 -17.32 -2.83
CA VAL A 89 -4.65 -16.10 -2.01
C VAL A 89 -5.32 -14.96 -2.75
N THR A 90 -5.07 -14.78 -4.05
CA THR A 90 -5.76 -13.79 -4.89
C THR A 90 -7.28 -13.99 -4.86
N GLN A 91 -7.78 -15.23 -4.97
CA GLN A 91 -9.22 -15.52 -4.88
C GLN A 91 -9.81 -15.32 -3.47
N ALA A 92 -8.95 -15.30 -2.44
CA ALA A 92 -9.35 -15.02 -1.06
C ALA A 92 -9.29 -13.51 -0.72
N ILE A 93 -8.76 -12.66 -1.60
CA ILE A 93 -8.90 -11.20 -1.45
C ILE A 93 -10.36 -10.86 -1.76
N SER A 94 -11.11 -10.52 -0.72
CA SER A 94 -12.53 -10.17 -0.84
C SER A 94 -12.71 -8.86 -1.62
N ASP A 95 -13.79 -8.77 -2.40
CA ASP A 95 -14.18 -7.57 -3.17
C ASP A 95 -14.36 -6.30 -2.32
N ARG A 96 -14.46 -6.44 -0.98
CA ARG A 96 -14.48 -5.31 -0.04
C ARG A 96 -13.14 -4.57 0.05
N HIS A 97 -12.04 -5.22 -0.32
CA HIS A 97 -10.71 -4.61 -0.35
C HIS A 97 -10.47 -3.98 -1.71
N PRO A 98 -10.47 -2.63 -1.82
CA PRO A 98 -10.25 -2.00 -3.10
C PRO A 98 -8.80 -2.20 -3.56
N SER A 99 -8.60 -2.21 -4.87
CA SER A 99 -7.28 -2.29 -5.47
C SER A 99 -7.11 -1.28 -6.60
N VAL A 100 -5.86 -0.87 -6.82
CA VAL A 100 -5.46 -0.01 -7.94
C VAL A 100 -4.27 -0.63 -8.66
N GLN A 101 -4.23 -0.46 -9.98
CA GLN A 101 -3.10 -0.89 -10.81
C GLN A 101 -1.99 0.16 -10.78
N GLU A 102 -0.77 -0.29 -10.54
CA GLU A 102 0.42 0.54 -10.41
C GLU A 102 1.64 -0.20 -10.97
N ASP A 103 2.26 0.35 -12.02
CA ASP A 103 3.43 -0.25 -12.69
C ASP A 103 3.24 -1.75 -13.05
N GLY A 104 2.01 -2.15 -13.39
CA GLY A 104 1.66 -3.54 -13.72
C GLY A 104 1.48 -4.46 -12.51
N ARG A 105 1.42 -3.91 -11.29
CA ARG A 105 1.14 -4.62 -10.03
C ARG A 105 -0.14 -4.07 -9.40
N ASN A 106 -0.87 -4.92 -8.69
CA ASN A 106 -2.01 -4.48 -7.90
C ASN A 106 -1.52 -3.98 -6.54
N VAL A 107 -1.95 -2.79 -6.15
CA VAL A 107 -1.88 -2.32 -4.77
C VAL A 107 -3.24 -2.56 -4.13
N VAL A 108 -3.26 -3.31 -3.04
CA VAL A 108 -4.47 -3.68 -2.29
C VAL A 108 -4.54 -2.85 -1.02
N PHE A 109 -5.74 -2.38 -0.72
CA PHE A 109 -6.05 -1.52 0.41
C PHE A 109 -6.93 -2.27 1.40
N HIS A 110 -6.79 -1.92 2.68
CA HIS A 110 -7.81 -2.30 3.65
C HIS A 110 -9.14 -1.61 3.33
N GLU A 111 -10.27 -2.22 3.69
CA GLU A 111 -11.61 -1.70 3.33
C GLU A 111 -11.91 -0.31 3.93
N THR A 112 -11.20 0.06 4.99
CA THR A 112 -11.36 1.37 5.66
C THR A 112 -10.54 2.48 5.01
N MET A 113 -9.74 2.19 3.99
CA MET A 113 -8.84 3.15 3.36
C MET A 113 -9.46 3.75 2.10
N ASP A 114 -9.22 5.05 1.90
CA ASP A 114 -9.57 5.74 0.66
C ASP A 114 -8.41 5.63 -0.34
N THR A 115 -8.68 5.07 -1.52
CA THR A 115 -7.66 4.89 -2.57
C THR A 115 -7.23 6.22 -3.21
N GLY A 116 -8.00 7.29 -3.04
CA GLY A 116 -7.68 8.64 -3.49
C GLY A 116 -6.93 9.48 -2.47
N GLN A 117 -6.81 9.03 -1.22
CA GLN A 117 -6.16 9.80 -0.16
C GLN A 117 -4.72 9.34 0.09
N LEU A 118 -3.79 10.29 0.06
CA LEU A 118 -2.38 10.01 0.37
C LEU A 118 -2.22 9.35 1.74
N VAL A 119 -1.37 8.33 1.79
CA VAL A 119 -1.00 7.61 3.02
C VAL A 119 0.36 8.10 3.48
N ALA A 120 0.50 8.42 4.77
CA ALA A 120 1.76 8.88 5.33
C ALA A 120 2.91 7.91 5.02
N TYR A 121 4.08 8.45 4.67
CA TYR A 121 5.24 7.62 4.38
C TYR A 121 5.68 6.89 5.65
N ARG A 122 5.72 5.54 5.64
CA ARG A 122 6.17 4.73 6.77
C ARG A 122 7.63 4.33 6.55
N PRO A 123 8.59 4.90 7.29
CA PRO A 123 9.98 4.49 7.20
C PRO A 123 10.11 3.00 7.48
N ALA A 124 11.03 2.34 6.80
CA ALA A 124 11.33 0.94 7.03
C ALA A 124 12.82 0.73 6.77
N ARG A 125 13.42 -0.22 7.47
CA ARG A 125 14.75 -0.70 7.07
C ARG A 125 14.67 -1.32 5.68
N SER A 126 15.70 -1.10 4.87
CA SER A 126 15.72 -1.52 3.46
C SER A 126 15.72 -3.05 3.27
N ASP A 127 16.16 -3.81 4.28
CA ASP A 127 16.06 -5.27 4.33
C ASP A 127 14.63 -5.76 4.57
N TRP A 128 13.74 -4.90 5.06
CA TRP A 128 12.34 -5.23 5.34
C TRP A 128 11.39 -4.77 4.24
N ARG A 129 11.65 -3.60 3.65
CA ARG A 129 10.84 -3.03 2.58
C ARG A 129 11.71 -2.20 1.63
N SER A 130 11.81 -2.64 0.39
CA SER A 130 12.50 -1.87 -0.64
C SER A 130 11.65 -0.68 -1.08
N HIS A 131 12.27 0.36 -1.63
CA HIS A 131 11.55 1.46 -2.28
C HIS A 131 10.62 0.99 -3.42
N ARG A 132 10.85 -0.22 -3.95
CA ARG A 132 10.02 -0.87 -4.97
C ARG A 132 8.74 -1.50 -4.40
N ASP A 133 8.70 -1.71 -3.09
CA ASP A 133 7.59 -2.33 -2.36
C ASP A 133 6.76 -1.29 -1.58
N ILE A 134 7.03 0.00 -1.85
CA ILE A 134 6.30 1.14 -1.30
C ILE A 134 5.38 1.66 -2.41
N PRO A 135 4.05 1.57 -2.27
CA PRO A 135 3.09 2.11 -3.24
C PRO A 135 3.30 3.61 -3.52
N LEU A 136 2.93 4.08 -4.71
CA LEU A 136 3.10 5.47 -5.12
C LEU A 136 2.37 6.43 -4.19
N ILE A 137 1.21 6.04 -3.66
CA ILE A 137 0.42 6.86 -2.71
C ILE A 137 1.18 7.18 -1.42
N GLU A 138 2.09 6.30 -1.02
CA GLU A 138 2.94 6.47 0.15
C GLU A 138 4.24 7.24 -0.20
N LEU A 139 4.81 6.98 -1.39
CA LEU A 139 5.92 7.79 -1.92
C LEU A 139 5.52 9.25 -2.18
N ALA A 140 4.29 9.48 -2.64
CA ALA A 140 3.75 10.81 -2.90
C ALA A 140 3.68 11.65 -1.62
N SER A 141 3.32 11.05 -0.48
CA SER A 141 3.38 11.73 0.83
C SER A 141 4.79 12.19 1.18
N LEU A 142 5.82 11.41 0.84
CA LEU A 142 7.21 11.81 1.06
C LEU A 142 7.64 12.99 0.15
N ALA A 143 7.09 13.09 -1.07
CA ALA A 143 7.33 14.23 -1.97
C ALA A 143 6.56 15.49 -1.59
N LEU A 144 5.36 15.33 -1.04
CA LEU A 144 4.39 16.40 -0.78
C LEU A 144 4.96 17.63 -0.07
N PRO A 145 5.74 17.53 1.03
CA PRO A 145 6.31 18.72 1.68
C PRO A 145 7.25 19.53 0.77
N LEU A 146 8.03 18.87 -0.07
CA LEU A 146 8.97 19.53 -0.97
C LEU A 146 8.22 20.19 -2.12
N VAL A 147 7.20 19.50 -2.66
CA VAL A 147 6.30 20.03 -3.69
C VAL A 147 5.56 21.27 -3.18
N ARG A 148 5.02 21.24 -1.95
CA ARG A 148 4.35 22.39 -1.33
C ARG A 148 5.26 23.60 -1.14
N ARG A 149 6.55 23.37 -0.88
CA ARG A 149 7.58 24.42 -0.79
C ARG A 149 8.06 24.92 -2.16
N GLY A 150 7.46 24.46 -3.26
CA GLY A 150 7.84 24.85 -4.61
C GLY A 150 9.22 24.37 -5.03
N LYS A 151 9.74 23.28 -4.43
CA LYS A 151 11.04 22.72 -4.82
C LYS A 151 10.99 22.19 -6.24
N ALA A 152 12.11 22.33 -6.95
CA ALA A 152 12.24 21.80 -8.30
C ALA A 152 12.18 20.26 -8.26
N GLU A 153 11.67 19.64 -9.32
CA GLU A 153 11.55 18.19 -9.40
C GLU A 153 12.87 17.46 -9.18
N ALA A 154 13.97 18.02 -9.70
CA ALA A 154 15.32 17.50 -9.49
C ALA A 154 15.70 17.46 -7.99
N ASP A 155 15.27 18.43 -7.18
CA ASP A 155 15.54 18.45 -5.74
C ASP A 155 14.74 17.36 -5.01
N VAL A 156 13.50 17.12 -5.44
CA VAL A 156 12.65 16.06 -4.87
C VAL A 156 13.21 14.68 -5.22
N LEU A 157 13.64 14.48 -6.45
CA LEU A 157 14.31 13.25 -6.88
C LEU A 157 15.62 13.02 -6.12
N ALA A 158 16.41 14.08 -5.90
CA ALA A 158 17.62 13.99 -5.08
C ALA A 158 17.30 13.66 -3.61
N HIS A 159 16.18 14.17 -3.08
CA HIS A 159 15.70 13.82 -1.75
C HIS A 159 15.37 12.33 -1.65
N PHE A 160 14.57 11.78 -2.57
CA PHE A 160 14.28 10.33 -2.61
C PHE A 160 15.55 9.48 -2.74
N ALA A 161 16.49 9.86 -3.61
CA ALA A 161 17.74 9.13 -3.76
C ALA A 161 18.51 9.04 -2.43
N ARG A 162 18.56 10.13 -1.65
CA ARG A 162 19.17 10.12 -0.31
C ARG A 162 18.38 9.28 0.69
N THR A 163 17.05 9.44 0.73
CA THR A 163 16.18 8.70 1.65
C THR A 163 16.28 7.18 1.46
N PHE A 164 16.42 6.73 0.21
CA PHE A 164 16.55 5.30 -0.12
C PHE A 164 18.00 4.85 -0.34
N SER A 165 18.99 5.67 0.04
CA SER A 165 20.42 5.36 -0.07
C SER A 165 20.85 4.88 -1.48
N LEU A 166 20.27 5.47 -2.53
CA LEU A 166 20.52 5.11 -3.92
C LEU A 166 21.71 5.91 -4.47
N ALA A 167 22.80 5.21 -4.78
CA ALA A 167 23.98 5.83 -5.39
C ALA A 167 23.66 6.46 -6.77
N ARG A 168 22.72 5.88 -7.52
CA ARG A 168 22.26 6.40 -8.82
C ARG A 168 20.79 6.06 -9.06
N LEU A 169 20.02 7.04 -9.53
CA LEU A 169 18.67 6.83 -10.05
C LEU A 169 18.74 6.26 -11.47
N ARG A 170 18.45 4.96 -11.59
CA ARG A 170 18.23 4.31 -12.88
C ARG A 170 16.87 4.70 -13.45
N GLU A 171 16.72 4.60 -14.76
CA GLU A 171 15.52 5.03 -15.48
C GLU A 171 14.20 4.48 -14.91
N PRO A 172 14.06 3.19 -14.57
CA PRO A 172 12.81 2.68 -14.00
C PRO A 172 12.48 3.29 -12.63
N THR A 173 13.48 3.41 -11.75
CA THR A 173 13.31 4.02 -10.42
C THR A 173 12.99 5.50 -10.54
N ARG A 174 13.64 6.20 -11.48
CA ARG A 174 13.39 7.61 -11.77
C ARG A 174 11.94 7.83 -12.18
N LYS A 175 11.44 7.11 -13.18
CA LYS A 175 10.06 7.23 -13.66
C LYS A 175 9.04 7.00 -12.55
N ARG A 176 9.28 5.98 -11.71
CA ARG A 176 8.44 5.70 -10.54
C ARG A 176 8.40 6.85 -9.55
N PHE A 177 9.55 7.46 -9.29
CA PHE A 177 9.65 8.61 -8.41
C PHE A 177 9.00 9.87 -9.01
N GLU A 178 9.13 10.08 -10.32
CA GLU A 178 8.45 11.15 -11.05
C GLU A 178 6.92 10.98 -11.00
N ALA A 179 6.42 9.74 -11.10
CA ALA A 179 4.99 9.43 -10.92
C ALA A 179 4.49 9.77 -9.51
N ALA A 180 5.26 9.45 -8.46
CA ALA A 180 4.92 9.84 -7.09
C ALA A 180 4.90 11.37 -6.91
N ILE A 181 5.83 12.09 -7.55
CA ILE A 181 5.86 13.56 -7.54
C ILE A 181 4.63 14.13 -8.27
N ALA A 182 4.24 13.56 -9.41
CA ALA A 182 3.05 13.96 -10.14
C ALA A 182 1.78 13.77 -9.30
N MET A 183 1.65 12.64 -8.61
CA MET A 183 0.54 12.38 -7.68
C MET A 183 0.51 13.38 -6.51
N ALA A 184 1.67 13.70 -5.94
CA ALA A 184 1.78 14.72 -4.89
C ALA A 184 1.39 16.12 -5.37
N LYS A 185 1.71 16.48 -6.62
CA LYS A 185 1.30 17.75 -7.25
C LYS A 185 -0.22 17.80 -7.46
N ALA A 186 -0.83 16.74 -7.97
CA ALA A 186 -2.28 16.65 -8.15
C ALA A 186 -3.05 16.79 -6.83
N THR A 187 -2.47 16.29 -5.73
CA THR A 187 -3.05 16.43 -4.38
C THR A 187 -3.05 17.89 -3.88
N ARG A 188 -2.24 18.79 -4.45
CA ARG A 188 -2.22 20.22 -4.10
C ARG A 188 -3.34 21.01 -4.80
N GLU A 189 -3.85 20.48 -5.90
CA GLU A 189 -4.82 21.16 -6.77
C GLU A 189 -6.27 20.92 -6.35
N ASN A 190 -6.50 19.95 -5.45
CA ASN A 190 -7.76 19.71 -4.76
C ASN A 190 -7.71 20.29 -3.33
#